data_AF-A0A6J0BFL7-F1
#
_entry.id   AF-A0A6J0BFL7-F1
#
_cell.length_a   1.000
_cell.length_b   1.000
_cell.length_c   1.000
_cell.angle_alpha   90.00
_cell.angle_beta   90.00
_cell.angle_gamma   90.00
#
_symmetry.space_group_name_H-M   'P 1'
#
loop_
_entity.id
_entity.type
_entity.pdbx_description
1 polymer ?
#
loop_
_entity_poly.entity_id
_entity_poly.type
_entity_poly.pdbx_seq_one_letter_code
_entity_poly.pdbx_strand_id
1 'polypeptide(L)'
;MYAFKPFAFTKHEPRSAERPKARSGHRIACDELNLYSYGGFNPCISNDDPDMRDDLTWVESKPLFKELWKFNLVTQEWRRLPCQENMPNELASNAVILKGDKLLIYGGTGVPFGYNCSNHLYICDVKNGKMQMVPARGHFPLAQYGQALVCHGSYLYTVGGTTGYNYTCDIHRFELRKAVWEHVYICAGRDQSEPRGRYRHELAFDGNKIYVLGGGTALEAFGFLEIPAFDLATNKWMTLLTQRDSNYNSVPAPRRCHGSVQYTDERTGVTSVVISGGYDGTYVFSDVWRLDLNNLQWNCLRKCVLPNPVYFHSAALTPEGCMYTFGGIIKKDDEVYVATNWHQD
;
A
#
# COMPACT_ATOMS: atom_id res chain seq x y z
N MET A 1 -20.31 -30.70 1.05
CA MET A 1 -20.75 -29.73 2.08
C MET A 1 -19.60 -28.75 2.26
N TYR A 2 -19.70 -27.55 1.68
CA TYR A 2 -18.68 -26.51 1.85
C TYR A 2 -18.90 -25.86 3.22
N ALA A 3 -17.92 -25.99 4.12
CA ALA A 3 -17.92 -25.27 5.38
C ALA A 3 -17.13 -23.98 5.19
N PHE A 4 -17.80 -22.84 5.31
CA PHE A 4 -17.12 -21.54 5.35
C PHE A 4 -16.18 -21.50 6.55
N LYS A 5 -14.88 -21.34 6.29
CA LYS A 5 -13.85 -21.22 7.32
C LYS A 5 -13.35 -19.78 7.31
N PRO A 6 -13.94 -18.87 8.12
CA PRO A 6 -13.43 -17.51 8.18
C PRO A 6 -11.98 -17.52 8.63
N PHE A 7 -11.17 -16.64 8.05
CA PHE A 7 -9.75 -16.46 8.41
C PHE A 7 -8.83 -17.62 8.00
N ALA A 8 -9.11 -18.26 6.86
CA ALA A 8 -8.23 -19.25 6.26
C ALA A 8 -7.27 -18.60 5.25
N PHE A 9 -5.99 -19.01 5.29
CA PHE A 9 -5.02 -18.64 4.27
C PHE A 9 -4.90 -19.71 3.20
N THR A 10 -5.05 -19.29 1.95
CA THR A 10 -4.88 -20.13 0.78
C THR A 10 -3.69 -19.63 -0.03
N LYS A 11 -2.70 -20.49 -0.24
CA LYS A 11 -1.62 -20.20 -1.19
C LYS A 11 -2.15 -20.43 -2.60
N HIS A 12 -2.12 -19.41 -3.44
CA HIS A 12 -2.45 -19.56 -4.86
C HIS A 12 -1.20 -19.87 -5.67
N GLU A 13 -1.22 -21.05 -6.29
CA GLU A 13 -0.32 -21.38 -7.38
C GLU A 13 -1.01 -20.99 -8.70
N PRO A 14 -0.46 -20.02 -9.45
CA PRO A 14 -1.07 -19.59 -10.70
C PRO A 14 -0.99 -20.71 -11.75
N ARG A 15 -1.98 -20.75 -12.64
CA ARG A 15 -2.06 -21.73 -13.74
C ARG A 15 -1.28 -21.30 -14.98
N SER A 16 -0.92 -20.03 -15.07
CA SER A 16 -0.11 -19.47 -16.15
C SER A 16 1.38 -19.82 -15.98
N ALA A 17 2.07 -20.04 -17.10
CA ALA A 17 3.53 -20.18 -17.11
C ALA A 17 4.22 -18.84 -16.78
N GLU A 18 3.78 -17.77 -17.43
CA GLU A 18 4.25 -16.41 -17.14
C GLU A 18 3.57 -15.85 -15.89
N ARG A 19 4.36 -15.16 -15.05
CA ARG A 19 3.91 -14.54 -13.81
C ARG A 19 4.89 -13.46 -13.34
N PRO A 20 4.43 -12.47 -12.56
CA PRO A 20 5.32 -11.49 -11.97
C PRO A 20 6.38 -12.17 -11.10
N LYS A 21 7.65 -11.79 -11.28
CA LYS A 21 8.73 -12.16 -10.36
C LYS A 21 8.43 -11.70 -8.93
N ALA A 22 9.05 -12.37 -7.98
CA ALA A 22 9.09 -11.96 -6.58
C ALA A 22 9.50 -10.49 -6.48
N ARG A 23 8.78 -9.70 -5.69
CA ARG A 23 9.00 -8.25 -5.59
C ARG A 23 8.62 -7.68 -4.24
N SER A 24 9.27 -6.60 -3.86
CA SER A 24 8.97 -5.81 -2.66
C SER A 24 8.72 -4.35 -3.02
N GLY A 25 7.96 -3.63 -2.18
CA GLY A 25 7.74 -2.20 -2.36
C GLY A 25 6.87 -1.81 -3.56
N HIS A 26 6.32 -2.80 -4.27
CA HIS A 26 5.26 -2.68 -5.27
C HIS A 26 3.91 -2.36 -4.62
N ARG A 27 2.88 -2.15 -5.44
CA ARG A 27 1.49 -2.05 -4.98
C ARG A 27 0.59 -2.98 -5.77
N ILE A 28 -0.43 -3.51 -5.08
CA ILE A 28 -1.54 -4.23 -5.68
C ILE A 28 -2.85 -3.49 -5.47
N ALA A 29 -3.78 -3.65 -6.41
CA ALA A 29 -5.16 -3.20 -6.31
C ALA A 29 -6.04 -4.22 -7.05
N CYS A 30 -7.32 -4.34 -6.73
CA CYS A 30 -8.21 -5.28 -7.42
C CYS A 30 -9.59 -4.69 -7.71
N ASP A 31 -10.21 -5.25 -8.75
CA ASP A 31 -11.64 -5.20 -9.01
C ASP A 31 -12.29 -6.56 -8.69
N GLU A 32 -13.55 -6.75 -9.06
CA GLU A 32 -14.32 -7.99 -8.86
C GLU A 32 -13.70 -9.22 -9.56
N LEU A 33 -12.95 -9.00 -10.65
CA LEU A 33 -12.48 -10.07 -11.52
C LEU A 33 -10.95 -10.23 -11.50
N ASN A 34 -10.22 -9.20 -11.12
CA ASN A 34 -8.78 -9.15 -11.33
C ASN A 34 -8.02 -8.42 -10.23
N LEU A 35 -6.84 -8.97 -9.92
CA LEU A 35 -5.80 -8.33 -9.15
C LEU A 35 -4.75 -7.72 -10.08
N TYR A 36 -4.38 -6.48 -9.85
CA TYR A 36 -3.35 -5.76 -10.58
C TYR A 36 -2.11 -5.61 -9.71
N SER A 37 -0.92 -5.81 -10.28
CA SER A 37 0.37 -5.61 -9.58
C SER A 37 1.27 -4.67 -10.36
N TYR A 38 1.68 -3.59 -9.72
CA TYR A 38 2.42 -2.50 -10.31
C TYR A 38 3.77 -2.28 -9.63
N GLY A 39 4.82 -2.25 -10.45
CA GLY A 39 6.16 -1.88 -9.99
C GLY A 39 6.81 -2.92 -9.08
N GLY A 40 7.68 -2.43 -8.20
CA GLY A 40 8.44 -3.23 -7.24
C GLY A 40 9.92 -3.30 -7.55
N PHE A 41 10.63 -3.89 -6.59
CA PHE A 41 12.08 -4.03 -6.59
C PHE A 41 12.48 -5.44 -6.15
N ASN A 42 13.52 -6.00 -6.78
CA ASN A 42 14.16 -7.24 -6.34
C ASN A 42 15.64 -7.31 -6.75
N PRO A 43 16.58 -7.09 -5.83
CA PRO A 43 18.02 -7.09 -6.12
C PRO A 43 18.62 -8.49 -6.27
N CYS A 44 17.84 -9.55 -6.03
CA CYS A 44 18.32 -10.94 -6.12
C CYS A 44 18.19 -11.54 -7.52
N ILE A 45 17.66 -10.77 -8.49
CA ILE A 45 17.52 -11.22 -9.89
C ILE A 45 18.70 -10.68 -10.68
N SER A 46 19.38 -11.58 -11.40
CA SER A 46 20.49 -11.23 -12.29
C SER A 46 20.04 -11.15 -13.75
N ASN A 47 20.91 -10.64 -14.62
CA ASN A 47 20.70 -10.66 -16.07
C ASN A 47 20.67 -12.07 -16.68
N ASP A 48 21.15 -13.08 -15.93
CA ASP A 48 21.12 -14.48 -16.38
C ASP A 48 19.72 -15.11 -16.25
N ASP A 49 18.81 -14.49 -15.48
CA ASP A 49 17.44 -14.97 -15.31
C ASP A 49 16.72 -15.02 -16.67
N PRO A 50 16.22 -16.20 -17.10
CA PRO A 50 15.60 -16.36 -18.42
C PRO A 50 14.48 -15.37 -18.72
N ASP A 51 13.68 -15.00 -17.71
CA ASP A 51 12.53 -14.10 -17.90
C ASP A 51 12.98 -12.64 -18.06
N MET A 52 14.21 -12.29 -17.65
CA MET A 52 14.75 -10.93 -17.77
C MET A 52 15.56 -10.71 -19.04
N ARG A 53 16.06 -11.78 -19.69
CA ARG A 53 16.94 -11.68 -20.88
C ARG A 53 16.29 -10.91 -22.03
N ASP A 54 14.99 -11.13 -22.23
CA ASP A 54 14.21 -10.51 -23.30
C ASP A 54 13.42 -9.27 -22.81
N ASP A 55 13.53 -8.90 -21.53
CA ASP A 55 12.89 -7.70 -21.01
C ASP A 55 13.76 -6.46 -21.26
N LEU A 56 13.42 -5.74 -22.33
CA LEU A 56 14.09 -4.50 -22.74
C LEU A 56 14.06 -3.38 -21.68
N THR A 57 13.23 -3.51 -20.66
CA THR A 57 13.10 -2.52 -19.58
C THR A 57 13.87 -2.89 -18.32
N TRP A 58 14.37 -4.13 -18.24
CA TRP A 58 15.15 -4.62 -17.11
C TRP A 58 16.57 -4.07 -17.11
N VAL A 59 17.04 -3.67 -15.92
CA VAL A 59 18.42 -3.22 -15.71
C VAL A 59 18.88 -3.77 -14.37
N GLU A 60 19.82 -4.72 -14.36
CA GLU A 60 20.33 -5.34 -13.13
C GLU A 60 20.88 -4.34 -12.09
N SER A 61 21.52 -3.25 -12.54
CA SER A 61 21.99 -2.18 -11.63
C SER A 61 20.87 -1.34 -11.03
N LYS A 62 19.64 -1.45 -11.54
CA LYS A 62 18.42 -0.79 -11.06
C LYS A 62 17.25 -1.79 -11.12
N PRO A 63 17.24 -2.82 -10.26
CA PRO A 63 16.38 -3.99 -10.42
C PRO A 63 14.94 -3.71 -9.98
N LEU A 64 14.31 -2.81 -10.73
CA LEU A 64 12.94 -2.33 -10.60
C LEU A 64 12.10 -2.92 -11.74
N PHE A 65 10.87 -3.31 -11.41
CA PHE A 65 9.98 -3.93 -12.38
C PHE A 65 9.16 -2.87 -13.13
N LYS A 66 9.55 -2.61 -14.38
CA LYS A 66 8.79 -1.81 -15.34
C LYS A 66 7.70 -2.66 -15.98
N GLU A 67 6.69 -2.97 -15.17
CA GLU A 67 5.58 -3.80 -15.61
C GLU A 67 4.32 -3.61 -14.77
N LEU A 68 3.20 -3.83 -15.43
CA LEU A 68 1.86 -3.95 -14.86
C LEU A 68 1.32 -5.34 -15.19
N TRP A 69 1.05 -6.11 -14.16
CA TRP A 69 0.48 -7.44 -14.26
C TRP A 69 -0.99 -7.44 -13.87
N LYS A 70 -1.75 -8.33 -14.50
CA LYS A 70 -3.15 -8.61 -14.23
C LYS A 70 -3.32 -10.10 -13.93
N PHE A 71 -3.83 -10.45 -12.77
CA PHE A 71 -4.20 -11.80 -12.37
C PHE A 71 -5.71 -11.93 -12.40
N ASN A 72 -6.24 -12.83 -13.21
CA ASN A 72 -7.68 -13.09 -13.22
C ASN A 72 -8.05 -14.04 -12.08
N LEU A 73 -8.97 -13.62 -11.22
CA LEU A 73 -9.36 -14.35 -10.01
C LEU A 73 -10.09 -15.68 -10.32
N VAL A 74 -10.77 -15.75 -11.47
CA VAL A 74 -11.54 -16.93 -11.89
C VAL A 74 -10.64 -17.96 -12.58
N THR A 75 -9.88 -17.53 -13.59
CA THR A 75 -9.00 -18.45 -14.34
C THR A 75 -7.72 -18.77 -13.58
N GLN A 76 -7.35 -17.94 -12.60
CA GLN A 76 -6.11 -18.05 -11.83
C GLN A 76 -4.86 -17.92 -12.69
N GLU A 77 -4.92 -17.04 -13.69
CA GLU A 77 -3.83 -16.81 -14.64
C GLU A 77 -3.34 -15.37 -14.56
N TRP A 78 -2.01 -15.22 -14.58
CA TRP A 78 -1.35 -13.95 -14.75
C TRP A 78 -1.19 -13.60 -16.22
N ARG A 79 -1.32 -12.31 -16.53
CA ARG A 79 -1.00 -11.73 -17.82
C ARG A 79 -0.33 -10.38 -17.64
N ARG A 80 0.78 -10.15 -18.32
CA ARG A 80 1.41 -8.83 -18.42
C ARG A 80 0.59 -7.94 -19.36
N LEU A 81 0.26 -6.73 -18.91
CA LEU A 81 -0.42 -5.75 -19.77
C LEU A 81 0.60 -5.09 -20.73
N PRO A 82 0.16 -4.58 -21.90
CA PRO A 82 1.05 -3.92 -22.85
C PRO A 82 1.35 -2.45 -22.45
N CYS A 83 2.09 -1.72 -23.31
CA CYS A 83 2.37 -0.26 -23.20
C CYS A 83 3.24 0.17 -22.00
N GLN A 84 4.20 -0.69 -21.62
CA GLN A 84 5.11 -0.44 -20.49
C GLN A 84 6.13 0.68 -20.73
N GLU A 85 6.33 1.10 -21.98
CA GLU A 85 7.26 2.17 -22.39
C GLU A 85 6.96 3.53 -21.75
N ASN A 86 5.70 3.78 -21.33
CA ASN A 86 5.28 5.03 -20.71
C ASN A 86 5.34 5.03 -19.18
N MET A 87 5.85 3.97 -18.54
CA MET A 87 5.97 3.92 -17.09
C MET A 87 7.12 4.78 -16.55
N PRO A 88 6.93 5.39 -15.36
CA PRO A 88 8.00 6.09 -14.66
C PRO A 88 9.13 5.15 -14.20
N ASN A 89 10.25 5.74 -13.77
CA ASN A 89 11.33 4.99 -13.12
C ASN A 89 11.10 4.82 -11.61
N GLU A 90 10.14 5.55 -11.03
CA GLU A 90 9.85 5.60 -9.60
C GLU A 90 8.91 4.46 -9.14
N LEU A 91 9.37 3.23 -9.36
CA LEU A 91 8.55 2.01 -9.30
C LEU A 91 8.50 1.34 -7.93
N ALA A 92 9.27 1.83 -6.96
CA ALA A 92 9.21 1.37 -5.59
C ALA A 92 8.58 2.43 -4.69
N SER A 93 7.84 2.01 -3.67
CA SER A 93 7.29 2.90 -2.65
C SER A 93 6.30 3.95 -3.15
N ASN A 94 5.71 3.73 -4.32
CA ASN A 94 4.58 4.53 -4.80
C ASN A 94 3.30 4.17 -4.03
N ALA A 95 2.28 5.00 -4.23
CA ALA A 95 0.93 4.74 -3.79
C ALA A 95 0.02 4.54 -5.00
N VAL A 96 -0.85 3.52 -4.93
CA VAL A 96 -1.72 3.12 -6.04
C VAL A 96 -3.14 2.90 -5.53
N ILE A 97 -4.13 3.45 -6.23
CA ILE A 97 -5.56 3.19 -5.99
C ILE A 97 -6.22 2.84 -7.32
N LEU A 98 -7.11 1.85 -7.33
CA LEU A 98 -8.02 1.59 -8.44
C LEU A 98 -9.30 2.40 -8.27
N LYS A 99 -9.70 3.16 -9.29
CA LYS A 99 -10.97 3.89 -9.35
C LYS A 99 -11.65 3.59 -10.69
N GLY A 100 -12.69 2.77 -10.66
CA GLY A 100 -13.29 2.23 -11.89
C GLY A 100 -12.28 1.36 -12.63
N ASP A 101 -12.02 1.67 -13.91
CA ASP A 101 -11.04 0.99 -14.75
C ASP A 101 -9.70 1.73 -14.86
N LYS A 102 -9.41 2.62 -13.91
CA LYS A 102 -8.20 3.46 -13.89
C LYS A 102 -7.40 3.25 -12.62
N LEU A 103 -6.14 2.86 -12.77
CA LEU A 103 -5.16 2.94 -11.68
C LEU A 103 -4.63 4.37 -11.59
N LEU A 104 -4.71 4.95 -10.41
CA LEU A 104 -4.09 6.22 -10.04
C LEU A 104 -2.80 5.90 -9.31
N ILE A 105 -1.65 6.25 -9.89
CA ILE A 105 -0.32 5.93 -9.38
C ILE A 105 0.39 7.24 -9.04
N TYR A 106 0.79 7.41 -7.78
CA TYR A 106 1.38 8.64 -7.29
C TYR A 106 2.72 8.42 -6.58
N GLY A 107 3.67 9.29 -6.88
CA GLY A 107 4.96 9.36 -6.20
C GLY A 107 5.82 8.12 -6.39
N GLY A 108 6.60 7.79 -5.36
CA GLY A 108 7.53 6.66 -5.38
C GLY A 108 8.97 7.10 -5.62
N THR A 109 9.86 6.13 -5.68
CA THR A 109 11.30 6.34 -5.84
C THR A 109 11.93 5.32 -6.78
N GLY A 110 12.95 5.77 -7.52
CA GLY A 110 13.84 4.92 -8.31
C GLY A 110 15.03 4.42 -7.49
N VAL A 111 15.99 3.77 -8.16
CA VAL A 111 17.27 3.33 -7.54
C VAL A 111 18.39 4.29 -7.97
N PRO A 112 19.24 4.78 -7.04
CA PRO A 112 19.20 4.58 -5.58
C PRO A 112 17.99 5.23 -4.89
N PHE A 113 17.47 4.58 -3.84
CA PHE A 113 16.25 5.04 -3.15
C PHE A 113 16.45 6.41 -2.48
N GLY A 114 15.45 7.27 -2.62
CA GLY A 114 15.47 8.64 -2.07
C GLY A 114 16.21 9.67 -2.93
N TYR A 115 17.03 9.24 -3.90
CA TYR A 115 17.71 10.18 -4.81
C TYR A 115 16.79 10.69 -5.90
N ASN A 116 16.08 9.76 -6.56
CA ASN A 116 15.08 10.09 -7.56
C ASN A 116 13.70 9.74 -6.99
N CYS A 117 12.94 10.78 -6.65
CA CYS A 117 11.57 10.65 -6.18
C CYS A 117 10.63 11.35 -7.16
N SER A 118 9.35 10.99 -7.14
CA SER A 118 8.33 11.64 -7.98
C SER A 118 7.27 12.34 -7.13
N ASN A 119 6.67 13.38 -7.69
CA ASN A 119 5.39 13.96 -7.27
C ASN A 119 4.37 13.96 -8.44
N HIS A 120 4.62 13.14 -9.47
CA HIS A 120 3.72 13.02 -10.60
C HIS A 120 2.59 12.04 -10.29
N LEU A 121 1.40 12.33 -10.83
CA LEU A 121 0.28 11.43 -10.87
C LEU A 121 0.20 10.80 -12.27
N TYR A 122 0.20 9.48 -12.33
CA TYR A 122 -0.04 8.72 -13.55
C TYR A 122 -1.43 8.08 -13.49
N ILE A 123 -2.09 8.02 -14.64
CA ILE A 123 -3.33 7.27 -14.84
C ILE A 123 -3.04 6.15 -15.81
N CYS A 124 -3.37 4.93 -15.41
CA CYS A 124 -3.27 3.74 -16.25
C CYS A 124 -4.65 3.13 -16.50
N ASP A 125 -5.02 2.93 -17.76
CA ASP A 125 -6.21 2.18 -18.14
C ASP A 125 -5.94 0.68 -18.07
N VAL A 126 -6.61 -0.01 -17.15
CA VAL A 126 -6.37 -1.44 -16.91
C VAL A 126 -6.89 -2.36 -18.02
N LYS A 127 -7.69 -1.84 -18.96
CA LYS A 127 -8.19 -2.61 -20.11
C LYS A 127 -7.13 -2.80 -21.17
N ASN A 128 -6.26 -1.81 -21.35
CA ASN A 128 -5.26 -1.79 -22.43
C ASN A 128 -3.83 -1.48 -21.94
N GLY A 129 -3.60 -1.26 -20.65
CA GLY A 129 -2.29 -0.97 -20.07
C GLY A 129 -1.76 0.44 -20.37
N LYS A 130 -2.50 1.28 -21.12
CA LYS A 130 -2.02 2.61 -21.50
C LYS A 130 -1.87 3.49 -20.27
N MET A 131 -0.64 3.92 -20.02
CA MET A 131 -0.28 4.83 -18.93
C MET A 131 0.02 6.22 -19.47
N GLN A 132 -0.42 7.24 -18.74
CA GLN A 132 -0.10 8.64 -19.04
C GLN A 132 0.10 9.44 -17.75
N MET A 133 1.10 10.31 -17.76
CA MET A 133 1.27 11.32 -16.72
C MET A 133 0.15 12.36 -16.87
N VAL A 134 -0.45 12.77 -15.76
CA VAL A 134 -1.51 13.79 -15.73
C VAL A 134 -0.87 15.17 -15.70
N PRO A 135 -1.02 15.99 -16.75
CA PRO A 135 -0.55 17.37 -16.73
C PRO A 135 -1.34 18.14 -15.68
N ALA A 136 -0.67 18.50 -14.59
CA ALA A 136 -1.28 19.17 -13.45
C ALA A 136 -0.77 20.61 -13.32
N ARG A 137 -1.48 21.42 -12.53
CA ARG A 137 -1.03 22.75 -12.09
C ARG A 137 -1.31 22.95 -10.60
N GLY A 138 -0.94 24.11 -10.07
CA GLY A 138 -1.23 24.49 -8.70
C GLY A 138 -0.05 24.21 -7.76
N HIS A 139 -0.37 23.87 -6.52
CA HIS A 139 0.59 23.74 -5.43
C HIS A 139 1.05 22.30 -5.27
N PHE A 140 2.06 21.92 -6.05
CA PHE A 140 2.58 20.56 -6.04
C PHE A 140 3.21 20.20 -4.69
N PRO A 141 2.94 18.98 -4.17
CA PRO A 141 3.74 18.40 -3.10
C PRO A 141 5.19 18.23 -3.56
N LEU A 142 6.13 18.15 -2.62
CA LEU A 142 7.49 17.76 -2.94
C LEU A 142 7.54 16.34 -3.51
N ALA A 143 8.53 16.09 -4.36
CA ALA A 143 8.83 14.74 -4.84
C ALA A 143 9.22 13.82 -3.67
N GLN A 144 8.43 12.78 -3.45
CA GLN A 144 8.46 11.97 -2.23
C GLN A 144 8.08 10.52 -2.52
N TYR A 145 8.39 9.64 -1.58
CA TYR A 145 7.99 8.24 -1.61
C TYR A 145 7.46 7.75 -0.25
N GLY A 146 6.74 6.64 -0.28
CA GLY A 146 6.13 6.03 0.90
C GLY A 146 4.95 6.83 1.47
N GLN A 147 4.33 7.69 0.67
CA GLN A 147 3.02 8.28 0.95
C GLN A 147 1.93 7.21 0.89
N ALA A 148 0.76 7.57 1.41
CA ALA A 148 -0.47 6.83 1.22
C ALA A 148 -1.57 7.75 0.67
N LEU A 149 -2.56 7.14 0.02
CA LEU A 149 -3.61 7.85 -0.70
C LEU A 149 -5.00 7.50 -0.16
N VAL A 150 -5.93 8.45 -0.25
CA VAL A 150 -7.38 8.24 -0.07
C VAL A 150 -8.14 9.00 -1.15
N CYS A 151 -9.17 8.38 -1.73
CA CYS A 151 -10.11 9.08 -2.61
C CYS A 151 -11.35 9.53 -1.83
N HIS A 152 -11.76 10.78 -1.99
CA HIS A 152 -13.04 11.27 -1.50
C HIS A 152 -13.66 12.26 -2.50
N GLY A 153 -14.85 11.94 -3.02
CA GLY A 153 -15.51 12.71 -4.07
C GLY A 153 -14.64 12.89 -5.32
N SER A 154 -14.39 14.15 -5.69
CA SER A 154 -13.52 14.53 -6.82
C SER A 154 -12.05 14.71 -6.43
N TYR A 155 -11.67 14.43 -5.19
CA TYR A 155 -10.33 14.66 -4.68
C TYR A 155 -9.59 13.36 -4.41
N LEU A 156 -8.30 13.36 -4.73
CA LEU A 156 -7.32 12.37 -4.29
C LEU A 156 -6.44 13.03 -3.23
N TYR A 157 -6.50 12.55 -2.00
CA TYR A 157 -5.67 13.03 -0.90
C TYR A 157 -4.40 12.20 -0.80
N THR A 158 -3.28 12.86 -0.51
CA THR A 158 -2.00 12.22 -0.16
C THR A 158 -1.60 12.64 1.23
N VAL A 159 -1.11 11.69 2.02
CA VAL A 159 -0.67 11.91 3.40
C VAL A 159 0.77 11.41 3.58
N GLY A 160 1.57 12.26 4.20
CA GLY A 160 2.93 11.96 4.64
C GLY A 160 3.90 11.58 3.51
N GLY A 161 4.90 10.79 3.85
CA GLY A 161 6.00 10.39 2.97
C GLY A 161 7.35 10.94 3.38
N THR A 162 8.35 10.68 2.55
CA THR A 162 9.71 11.18 2.75
C THR A 162 10.37 11.60 1.44
N THR A 163 11.25 12.61 1.52
CA THR A 163 12.15 13.00 0.44
C THR A 163 13.46 12.19 0.44
N GLY A 164 13.60 11.20 1.33
CA GLY A 164 14.86 10.52 1.65
C GLY A 164 15.67 11.22 2.75
N TYR A 165 15.43 12.51 2.99
CA TYR A 165 16.08 13.30 4.04
C TYR A 165 15.10 13.69 5.14
N ASN A 166 13.94 14.23 4.74
CA ASN A 166 12.90 14.70 5.65
C ASN A 166 11.69 13.78 5.57
N TYR A 167 11.00 13.64 6.70
CA TYR A 167 9.71 12.95 6.79
C TYR A 167 8.62 13.98 7.05
N THR A 168 7.46 13.79 6.44
CA THR A 168 6.33 14.69 6.66
C THR A 168 5.07 13.89 6.99
N CYS A 169 4.08 14.59 7.52
CA CYS A 169 2.69 14.14 7.60
C CYS A 169 1.75 15.16 6.94
N ASP A 170 2.27 15.93 5.99
CA ASP A 170 1.48 16.92 5.24
C ASP A 170 0.30 16.26 4.52
N ILE A 171 -0.75 17.06 4.34
CA ILE A 171 -1.91 16.68 3.55
C ILE A 171 -1.99 17.58 2.34
N HIS A 172 -1.96 16.93 1.18
CA HIS A 172 -2.24 17.58 -0.09
C HIS A 172 -3.43 16.89 -0.73
N ARG A 173 -4.11 17.59 -1.63
CA ARG A 173 -5.15 16.98 -2.46
C ARG A 173 -5.02 17.39 -3.90
N PHE A 174 -5.43 16.48 -4.78
CA PHE A 174 -5.52 16.69 -6.21
C PHE A 174 -6.99 16.67 -6.64
N GLU A 175 -7.46 17.76 -7.25
CA GLU A 175 -8.80 17.83 -7.84
C GLU A 175 -8.82 17.11 -9.20
N LEU A 176 -9.34 15.88 -9.23
CA LEU A 176 -9.29 14.97 -10.38
C LEU A 176 -9.93 15.56 -11.65
N ARG A 177 -10.91 16.46 -11.52
CA ARG A 177 -11.62 17.06 -12.66
C ARG A 177 -10.87 18.24 -13.27
N LYS A 178 -10.18 19.04 -12.45
CA LYS A 178 -9.48 20.26 -12.90
C LYS A 178 -7.98 20.08 -13.09
N ALA A 179 -7.45 18.94 -12.62
CA ALA A 179 -6.04 18.64 -12.56
C ALA A 179 -5.23 19.70 -11.79
N VAL A 180 -5.67 20.01 -10.57
CA VAL A 180 -5.05 21.03 -9.70
C VAL A 180 -4.64 20.41 -8.37
N TRP A 181 -3.38 20.62 -7.99
CA TRP A 181 -2.87 20.33 -6.66
C TRP A 181 -3.11 21.49 -5.69
N GLU A 182 -3.49 21.16 -4.46
CA GLU A 182 -3.71 22.11 -3.38
C GLU A 182 -3.05 21.60 -2.09
N HIS A 183 -2.48 22.51 -1.31
CA HIS A 183 -2.10 22.25 0.07
C HIS A 183 -3.36 22.26 0.95
N VAL A 184 -3.61 21.19 1.68
CA VAL A 184 -4.71 21.12 2.65
C VAL A 184 -4.18 21.47 4.04
N TYR A 185 -3.06 20.86 4.43
CA TYR A 185 -2.39 21.12 5.69
C TYR A 185 -0.89 20.87 5.57
N ILE A 186 -0.06 21.81 6.04
CA ILE A 186 1.39 21.68 6.09
C ILE A 186 1.83 21.64 7.55
N CYS A 187 2.39 20.50 7.97
CA CYS A 187 2.95 20.31 9.30
C CYS A 187 4.21 21.17 9.46
N ALA A 188 4.18 22.08 10.43
CA ALA A 188 5.23 23.05 10.66
C ALA A 188 5.66 23.12 12.14
N GLY A 189 5.21 22.16 12.95
CA GLY A 189 5.42 22.12 14.41
C GLY A 189 4.64 23.18 15.17
N ARG A 190 3.56 23.72 14.60
CA ARG A 190 2.81 24.86 15.17
C ARG A 190 1.63 24.43 16.05
N ASP A 191 1.06 23.26 15.77
CA ASP A 191 0.00 22.66 16.56
C ASP A 191 0.54 21.38 17.21
N GLN A 192 0.26 21.19 18.51
CA GLN A 192 0.69 20.02 19.27
C GLN A 192 0.04 18.72 18.78
N SER A 193 -1.09 18.84 18.07
CA SER A 193 -1.80 17.74 17.44
C SER A 193 -1.15 17.29 16.13
N GLU A 194 -0.17 18.04 15.61
CA GLU A 194 0.53 17.64 14.40
C GLU A 194 1.31 16.34 14.63
N PRO A 195 1.07 15.31 13.81
CA PRO A 195 1.80 14.07 13.95
C PRO A 195 3.23 14.22 13.45
N ARG A 196 4.13 13.43 14.07
CA ARG A 196 5.47 13.23 13.56
C ARG A 196 5.43 12.72 12.12
N GLY A 197 6.28 13.29 11.28
CA GLY A 197 6.42 12.91 9.88
C GLY A 197 6.79 11.44 9.73
N ARG A 198 6.22 10.79 8.70
CA ARG A 198 6.35 9.35 8.51
C ARG A 198 6.15 8.90 7.07
N TYR A 199 6.72 7.75 6.74
CA TYR A 199 6.51 7.04 5.48
C TYR A 199 6.12 5.59 5.76
N ARG A 200 5.59 4.89 4.75
CA ARG A 200 5.19 3.47 4.83
C ARG A 200 4.19 3.18 5.96
N HIS A 201 3.36 4.16 6.24
CA HIS A 201 2.10 4.02 6.96
C HIS A 201 1.01 3.62 5.97
N GLU A 202 -0.12 3.18 6.49
CA GLU A 202 -1.33 2.95 5.71
C GLU A 202 -2.44 3.88 6.22
N LEU A 203 -3.47 4.09 5.41
CA LEU A 203 -4.58 5.00 5.75
C LEU A 203 -5.89 4.25 5.93
N ALA A 204 -6.71 4.75 6.85
CA ALA A 204 -8.13 4.46 6.91
C ALA A 204 -8.94 5.73 6.64
N PHE A 205 -10.18 5.57 6.20
CA PHE A 205 -11.07 6.70 5.96
C PHE A 205 -12.54 6.32 6.19
N ASP A 206 -13.21 7.02 7.10
CA ASP A 206 -14.62 6.76 7.45
C ASP A 206 -15.62 7.66 6.67
N GLY A 207 -15.13 8.49 5.74
CA GLY A 207 -15.93 9.51 5.06
C GLY A 207 -15.76 10.92 5.61
N ASN A 208 -15.20 11.07 6.81
CA ASN A 208 -14.97 12.34 7.49
C ASN A 208 -13.51 12.53 7.92
N LYS A 209 -12.90 11.51 8.54
CA LYS A 209 -11.55 11.52 9.08
C LYS A 209 -10.64 10.56 8.33
N ILE A 210 -9.44 11.03 8.02
CA ILE A 210 -8.35 10.20 7.50
C ILE A 210 -7.49 9.77 8.70
N TYR A 211 -7.42 8.47 8.96
CA TYR A 211 -6.63 7.89 10.06
C TYR A 211 -5.29 7.40 9.53
N VAL A 212 -4.22 7.64 10.30
CA VAL A 212 -2.86 7.25 9.94
C VAL A 212 -2.42 6.06 10.77
N LEU A 213 -2.23 4.92 10.13
CA LEU A 213 -1.96 3.65 10.78
C LEU A 213 -0.48 3.30 10.67
N GLY A 214 0.21 3.31 11.81
CA GLY A 214 1.63 2.96 11.94
C GLY A 214 2.55 3.83 11.09
N GLY A 215 3.44 3.17 10.33
CA GLY A 215 4.53 3.78 9.60
C GLY A 215 5.67 4.18 10.53
N GLY A 216 6.58 5.01 10.04
CA GLY A 216 7.70 5.44 10.87
C GLY A 216 8.71 6.29 10.12
N THR A 217 9.95 6.26 10.58
CA THR A 217 11.13 6.80 9.89
C THR A 217 12.09 5.66 9.54
N ALA A 218 13.28 5.96 9.04
CA ALA A 218 14.33 4.96 8.88
C ALA A 218 14.72 4.30 10.22
N LEU A 219 14.58 5.03 11.35
CA LEU A 219 15.08 4.62 12.66
C LEU A 219 14.00 4.05 13.58
N GLU A 220 12.75 4.48 13.42
CA GLU A 220 11.68 4.19 14.36
C GLU A 220 10.40 3.73 13.65
N ALA A 221 9.68 2.79 14.24
CA ALA A 221 8.31 2.45 13.85
C ALA A 221 7.31 3.00 14.87
N PHE A 222 6.17 3.49 14.40
CA PHE A 222 5.15 4.13 15.22
C PHE A 222 4.02 3.15 15.58
N GLY A 223 3.50 3.32 16.80
CA GLY A 223 2.51 2.44 17.42
C GLY A 223 1.06 2.72 17.02
N PHE A 224 0.16 1.95 17.62
CA PHE A 224 -1.29 1.99 17.33
C PHE A 224 -2.17 2.29 18.54
N LEU A 225 -1.59 2.52 19.73
CA LEU A 225 -2.36 2.92 20.91
C LEU A 225 -2.93 4.33 20.72
N GLU A 226 -2.11 5.24 20.21
CA GLU A 226 -2.52 6.59 19.81
C GLU A 226 -2.26 6.73 18.32
N ILE A 227 -3.31 7.03 17.55
CA ILE A 227 -3.23 7.19 16.10
C ILE A 227 -3.58 8.62 15.69
N PRO A 228 -2.80 9.23 14.78
CA PRO A 228 -3.20 10.50 14.19
C PRO A 228 -4.45 10.33 13.33
N ALA A 229 -5.36 11.29 13.40
CA ALA A 229 -6.47 11.42 12.48
C ALA A 229 -6.59 12.87 12.00
N PHE A 230 -6.92 13.05 10.74
CA PHE A 230 -7.19 14.36 10.17
C PHE A 230 -8.67 14.51 9.84
N ASP A 231 -9.32 15.47 10.47
CA ASP A 231 -10.73 15.77 10.26
C ASP A 231 -10.90 16.69 9.04
N LEU A 232 -11.54 16.19 7.97
CA LEU A 232 -11.71 16.94 6.72
C LEU A 232 -12.71 18.09 6.84
N ALA A 233 -13.61 18.07 7.83
CA ALA A 233 -14.56 19.16 8.03
C ALA A 233 -13.89 20.39 8.65
N THR A 234 -12.95 20.17 9.57
CA THR A 234 -12.23 21.24 10.29
C THR A 234 -10.84 21.52 9.74
N ASN A 235 -10.30 20.65 8.87
CA ASN A 235 -8.92 20.65 8.41
C ASN A 235 -7.90 20.68 9.55
N LYS A 236 -8.13 19.86 10.58
CA LYS A 236 -7.26 19.77 11.75
C LYS A 236 -6.81 18.34 12.02
N TRP A 237 -5.57 18.22 12.45
CA TRP A 237 -5.06 17.00 13.07
C TRP A 237 -5.61 16.84 14.48
N MET A 238 -5.80 15.60 14.88
CA MET A 238 -6.09 15.18 16.24
C MET A 238 -5.43 13.84 16.52
N THR A 239 -5.15 13.57 17.79
CA THR A 239 -4.67 12.26 18.24
C THR A 239 -5.84 11.51 18.87
N LEU A 240 -6.08 10.29 18.39
CA LEU A 240 -7.15 9.43 18.89
C LEU A 240 -6.56 8.25 19.66
N LEU A 241 -7.07 8.01 20.85
CA LEU A 241 -6.75 6.83 21.65
C LEU A 241 -7.57 5.65 21.13
N THR A 242 -6.90 4.55 20.78
CA THR A 242 -7.54 3.31 20.38
C THR A 242 -7.82 2.43 21.60
N GLN A 243 -8.83 1.58 21.49
CA GLN A 243 -9.14 0.57 22.48
C GLN A 243 -8.36 -0.70 22.18
N ARG A 244 -7.83 -1.30 23.25
CA ARG A 244 -7.04 -2.54 23.22
C ARG A 244 -7.95 -3.75 23.09
N ASP A 245 -7.51 -4.78 22.37
CA ASP A 245 -8.23 -6.05 22.23
C ASP A 245 -8.82 -6.52 23.57
N SER A 246 -10.13 -6.78 23.58
CA SER A 246 -10.86 -7.08 24.82
C SER A 246 -10.40 -8.36 25.52
N ASN A 247 -9.80 -9.30 24.78
CA ASN A 247 -9.33 -10.57 25.34
C ASN A 247 -7.87 -10.49 25.82
N TYR A 248 -7.06 -9.63 25.22
CA TYR A 248 -5.61 -9.60 25.43
C TYR A 248 -5.07 -8.30 25.99
N ASN A 249 -5.91 -7.27 26.07
CA ASN A 249 -5.56 -5.95 26.56
C ASN A 249 -4.29 -5.41 25.86
N SER A 250 -4.21 -5.59 24.54
CA SER A 250 -3.09 -5.14 23.70
C SER A 250 -3.56 -4.51 22.39
N VAL A 251 -2.67 -3.73 21.78
CA VAL A 251 -2.78 -3.19 20.42
C VAL A 251 -1.70 -3.83 19.55
N PRO A 252 -1.77 -3.71 18.21
CA PRO A 252 -0.67 -4.14 17.36
C PRO A 252 0.65 -3.46 17.78
N ALA A 253 1.74 -4.22 17.74
CA ALA A 253 3.08 -3.66 17.95
C ALA A 253 3.40 -2.59 16.89
N PRO A 254 4.20 -1.54 17.22
CA PRO A 254 4.63 -0.52 16.27
C PRO A 254 5.23 -1.12 15.01
N ARG A 255 4.84 -0.65 13.83
CA ARG A 255 5.35 -1.21 12.56
C ARG A 255 5.20 -0.27 11.37
N ARG A 256 6.07 -0.47 10.38
CA ARG A 256 5.99 0.11 9.03
C ARG A 256 5.92 -1.02 7.99
N CYS A 257 5.57 -0.66 6.76
CA CYS A 257 5.58 -1.58 5.61
C CYS A 257 4.66 -2.80 5.79
N HIS A 258 3.57 -2.65 6.55
CA HIS A 258 2.53 -3.67 6.69
C HIS A 258 1.52 -3.55 5.54
N GLY A 259 0.79 -4.62 5.25
CA GLY A 259 -0.36 -4.56 4.35
C GLY A 259 -1.58 -4.06 5.11
N SER A 260 -2.44 -3.29 4.43
CA SER A 260 -3.69 -2.80 5.01
C SER A 260 -4.81 -2.88 3.97
N VAL A 261 -6.02 -3.25 4.42
CA VAL A 261 -7.25 -3.16 3.63
C VAL A 261 -8.38 -2.63 4.49
N GLN A 262 -9.30 -1.88 3.89
CA GLN A 262 -10.50 -1.38 4.54
C GLN A 262 -11.74 -1.99 3.89
N TYR A 263 -12.72 -2.36 4.70
CA TYR A 263 -14.04 -2.78 4.23
C TYR A 263 -15.14 -2.16 5.08
N THR A 264 -16.32 -2.02 4.50
CA THR A 264 -17.54 -1.65 5.23
C THR A 264 -18.50 -2.82 5.15
N ASP A 265 -18.91 -3.36 6.29
CA ASP A 265 -19.95 -4.39 6.33
C ASP A 265 -21.28 -3.74 5.95
N GLU A 266 -21.80 -4.03 4.77
CA GLU A 266 -23.04 -3.43 4.24
C GLU A 266 -24.26 -3.68 5.14
N ARG A 267 -24.27 -4.79 5.90
CA ARG A 267 -25.39 -5.13 6.78
C ARG A 267 -25.35 -4.32 8.08
N THR A 268 -24.17 -4.06 8.61
CA THR A 268 -24.02 -3.36 9.90
C THR A 268 -23.63 -1.89 9.75
N GLY A 269 -23.18 -1.47 8.56
CA GLY A 269 -22.60 -0.16 8.30
C GLY A 269 -21.23 0.05 8.95
N VAL A 270 -20.64 -0.97 9.58
CA VAL A 270 -19.38 -0.85 10.31
C VAL A 270 -18.20 -0.86 9.33
N THR A 271 -17.44 0.22 9.32
CA THR A 271 -16.16 0.30 8.61
C THR A 271 -15.05 -0.27 9.48
N SER A 272 -14.27 -1.18 8.92
CA SER A 272 -13.13 -1.82 9.59
C SER A 272 -11.90 -1.84 8.72
N VAL A 273 -10.74 -1.77 9.37
CA VAL A 273 -9.44 -1.89 8.71
C VAL A 273 -8.72 -3.11 9.22
N VAL A 274 -8.17 -3.90 8.30
CA VAL A 274 -7.34 -5.07 8.61
C VAL A 274 -5.90 -4.76 8.24
N ILE A 275 -4.99 -4.90 9.20
CA ILE A 275 -3.54 -4.80 8.97
C ILE A 275 -2.89 -6.19 9.10
N SER A 276 -1.85 -6.43 8.32
CA SER A 276 -1.14 -7.71 8.29
C SER A 276 0.37 -7.53 8.10
N GLY A 277 1.14 -8.29 8.89
CA GLY A 277 2.60 -8.29 8.82
C GLY A 277 3.23 -6.93 9.14
N GLY A 278 4.36 -6.61 8.51
CA GLY A 278 5.13 -5.39 8.74
C GLY A 278 6.45 -5.63 9.48
N TYR A 279 7.17 -4.54 9.74
CA TYR A 279 8.49 -4.55 10.37
C TYR A 279 8.65 -3.37 11.34
N ASP A 280 9.25 -3.61 12.51
CA ASP A 280 9.51 -2.54 13.50
C ASP A 280 10.95 -1.98 13.44
N GLY A 281 11.89 -2.70 12.82
CA GLY A 281 13.32 -2.42 12.91
C GLY A 281 14.15 -3.59 13.42
N THR A 282 13.49 -4.60 14.00
CA THR A 282 14.07 -5.81 14.57
C THR A 282 13.26 -7.05 14.19
N TYR A 283 11.94 -7.01 14.35
CA TYR A 283 11.03 -8.11 14.14
C TYR A 283 10.15 -7.88 12.90
N VAL A 284 10.08 -8.92 12.07
CA VAL A 284 9.08 -9.01 10.99
C VAL A 284 7.87 -9.73 11.56
N PHE A 285 6.67 -9.18 11.32
CA PHE A 285 5.44 -9.70 11.89
C PHE A 285 4.68 -10.60 10.90
N SER A 286 3.90 -11.54 11.43
CA SER A 286 2.94 -12.37 10.69
C SER A 286 1.51 -12.25 11.22
N ASP A 287 1.31 -11.50 12.31
CA ASP A 287 0.00 -11.29 12.93
C ASP A 287 -0.93 -10.46 12.02
N VAL A 288 -2.22 -10.66 12.24
CA VAL A 288 -3.30 -9.93 11.57
C VAL A 288 -4.20 -9.30 12.62
N TRP A 289 -4.51 -8.02 12.44
CA TRP A 289 -5.32 -7.23 13.36
C TRP A 289 -6.41 -6.50 12.62
N ARG A 290 -7.56 -6.36 13.26
CA ARG A 290 -8.69 -5.57 12.77
C ARG A 290 -8.95 -4.39 13.71
N LEU A 291 -9.08 -3.19 13.15
CA LEU A 291 -9.59 -1.99 13.83
C LEU A 291 -11.03 -1.75 13.38
N ASP A 292 -11.95 -1.63 14.34
CA ASP A 292 -13.28 -1.07 14.10
C ASP A 292 -13.20 0.45 14.17
N LEU A 293 -13.57 1.17 13.10
CA LEU A 293 -13.45 2.63 13.05
C LEU A 293 -14.53 3.36 13.86
N ASN A 294 -15.64 2.69 14.21
CA ASN A 294 -16.73 3.32 14.96
C ASN A 294 -16.36 3.56 16.43
N ASN A 295 -15.61 2.64 17.03
CA ASN A 295 -15.21 2.68 18.44
C ASN A 295 -13.68 2.65 18.64
N LEU A 296 -12.90 2.57 17.56
CA LEU A 296 -11.45 2.45 17.55
C LEU A 296 -10.93 1.23 18.32
N GLN A 297 -11.67 0.12 18.30
CA GLN A 297 -11.32 -1.11 18.98
C GLN A 297 -10.47 -2.02 18.09
N TRP A 298 -9.24 -2.30 18.54
CA TRP A 298 -8.40 -3.33 17.95
C TRP A 298 -8.89 -4.73 18.35
N ASN A 299 -8.80 -5.67 17.42
CA ASN A 299 -9.08 -7.09 17.61
C ASN A 299 -7.98 -7.90 16.93
N CYS A 300 -7.29 -8.76 17.69
CA CYS A 300 -6.28 -9.67 17.15
C CYS A 300 -6.98 -10.87 16.50
N LEU A 301 -6.79 -11.05 15.19
CA LEU A 301 -7.39 -12.14 14.44
C LEU A 301 -6.54 -13.41 14.58
N ARG A 302 -6.44 -14.00 15.77
CA ARG A 302 -5.47 -15.08 16.07
C ARG A 302 -5.58 -16.34 15.21
N LYS A 303 -6.74 -16.61 14.64
CA LYS A 303 -6.93 -17.73 13.70
C LYS A 303 -6.37 -17.42 12.30
N CYS A 304 -6.12 -16.14 12.04
CA CYS A 304 -5.53 -15.55 10.84
C CYS A 304 -4.08 -15.14 11.14
N VAL A 305 -3.12 -15.97 10.77
CA VAL A 305 -1.70 -15.61 10.81
C VAL A 305 -1.11 -15.83 9.43
N LEU A 306 -0.36 -14.84 8.92
CA LEU A 306 0.32 -14.96 7.64
C LEU A 306 1.24 -16.19 7.67
N PRO A 307 1.30 -17.00 6.58
CA PRO A 307 2.11 -18.20 6.53
C PRO A 307 3.60 -17.96 6.83
N ASN A 308 4.08 -16.75 6.51
CA ASN A 308 5.41 -16.29 6.86
C ASN A 308 5.32 -14.84 7.35
N PRO A 309 6.16 -14.43 8.31
CA PRO A 309 6.35 -13.02 8.63
C PRO A 309 6.86 -12.26 7.41
N VAL A 310 6.18 -11.18 7.03
CA VAL A 310 6.45 -10.44 5.79
C VAL A 310 6.27 -8.93 5.96
N TYR A 311 7.09 -8.16 5.25
CA TYR A 311 6.98 -6.70 5.16
C TYR A 311 7.27 -6.22 3.73
N PHE A 312 6.88 -4.99 3.38
CA PHE A 312 6.92 -4.47 2.00
C PHE A 312 6.09 -5.29 0.99
N HIS A 313 5.20 -6.16 1.47
CA HIS A 313 4.12 -6.72 0.67
C HIS A 313 3.06 -5.66 0.44
N SER A 314 2.15 -5.93 -0.48
CA SER A 314 0.96 -5.12 -0.67
C SER A 314 -0.27 -6.00 -0.44
N ALA A 315 -1.34 -5.37 0.04
CA ALA A 315 -2.64 -6.01 0.20
C ALA A 315 -3.70 -5.29 -0.64
N ALA A 316 -4.73 -6.01 -1.10
CA ALA A 316 -5.89 -5.46 -1.78
C ALA A 316 -7.14 -6.27 -1.40
N LEU A 317 -8.32 -5.66 -1.47
CA LEU A 317 -9.58 -6.28 -1.09
C LEU A 317 -10.54 -6.25 -2.27
N THR A 318 -11.14 -7.39 -2.60
CA THR A 318 -12.20 -7.41 -3.62
C THR A 318 -13.51 -6.85 -3.06
N PRO A 319 -14.44 -6.41 -3.91
CA PRO A 319 -15.76 -5.96 -3.45
C PRO A 319 -16.52 -7.00 -2.60
N GLU A 320 -16.26 -8.29 -2.82
CA GLU A 320 -16.85 -9.40 -2.08
C GLU A 320 -16.23 -9.62 -0.70
N GLY A 321 -15.17 -8.87 -0.34
CA GLY A 321 -14.54 -8.91 0.98
C GLY A 321 -13.36 -9.86 1.11
N CYS A 322 -12.83 -10.40 0.00
CA CYS A 322 -11.68 -11.30 0.02
C CYS A 322 -10.36 -10.51 -0.07
N MET A 323 -9.41 -10.80 0.83
CA MET A 323 -8.16 -10.02 0.99
C MET A 323 -6.95 -10.70 0.32
N TYR A 324 -6.41 -10.09 -0.73
CA TYR A 324 -5.21 -10.54 -1.47
C TYR A 324 -3.96 -9.92 -0.90
N THR A 325 -2.91 -10.72 -0.72
CA THR A 325 -1.57 -10.23 -0.39
C THR A 325 -0.55 -10.71 -1.42
N PHE A 326 0.36 -9.83 -1.82
CA PHE A 326 1.37 -10.18 -2.80
C PHE A 326 2.73 -9.63 -2.43
N GLY A 327 3.76 -10.42 -2.77
CA GLY A 327 5.16 -10.08 -2.65
C GLY A 327 5.61 -9.82 -1.22
N GLY A 328 6.55 -8.89 -1.09
CA GLY A 328 7.18 -8.53 0.17
C GLY A 328 8.48 -9.26 0.42
N ILE A 329 9.05 -9.04 1.58
CA ILE A 329 10.31 -9.60 2.04
C ILE A 329 10.02 -10.49 3.24
N ILE A 330 10.52 -11.72 3.18
CA ILE A 330 10.47 -12.70 4.28
C ILE A 330 11.90 -12.91 4.79
N LYS A 331 12.04 -13.11 6.10
CA LYS A 331 13.31 -13.49 6.71
C LYS A 331 13.20 -14.94 7.16
N LYS A 332 14.05 -15.82 6.62
CA LYS A 332 14.11 -17.23 6.99
C LYS A 332 15.57 -17.62 7.25
N ASP A 333 15.85 -18.17 8.43
CA ASP A 333 17.20 -18.63 8.82
C ASP A 333 18.30 -17.56 8.63
N ASP A 334 17.99 -16.31 9.00
CA ASP A 334 18.82 -15.10 8.80
C ASP A 334 19.07 -14.67 7.35
N GLU A 335 18.54 -15.40 6.37
CA GLU A 335 18.52 -15.01 4.96
C GLU A 335 17.27 -14.21 4.59
N VAL A 336 17.44 -13.24 3.70
CA VAL A 336 16.39 -12.33 3.23
C VAL A 336 15.92 -12.80 1.86
N TYR A 337 14.65 -13.18 1.75
CA TYR A 337 14.03 -13.60 0.48
C TYR A 337 12.91 -12.65 0.09
N VAL A 338 12.70 -12.50 -1.21
CA VAL A 338 11.54 -11.78 -1.73
C VAL A 338 10.42 -12.81 -1.99
N ALA A 339 9.25 -12.61 -1.37
CA ALA A 339 8.16 -13.57 -1.39
C ALA A 339 7.32 -13.53 -2.68
N THR A 340 6.55 -14.60 -2.91
CA THR A 340 5.54 -14.73 -3.97
C THR A 340 4.20 -15.18 -3.37
N ASN A 341 3.10 -14.54 -3.81
CA ASN A 341 1.64 -14.77 -3.59
C ASN A 341 1.11 -15.43 -2.29
N TRP A 342 0.16 -14.77 -1.59
CA TRP A 342 -0.72 -15.37 -0.56
C TRP A 342 -2.11 -14.67 -0.49
N HIS A 343 -3.23 -15.35 -0.29
CA HIS A 343 -4.56 -14.68 -0.15
C HIS A 343 -5.39 -15.26 1.01
N GLN A 344 -6.40 -14.50 1.46
CA GLN A 344 -7.37 -14.85 2.48
C GLN A 344 -8.81 -14.80 1.94
N ASP A 345 -9.51 -15.94 2.01
CA ASP A 345 -10.93 -16.11 1.65
C ASP A 345 -11.90 -15.41 2.62
#